data_AF-A0A942YY83-F1
#
_entry.id   AF-A0A942YY83-F1
#
_cell.length_a   1.000
_cell.length_b   1.000
_cell.length_c   1.000
_cell.angle_alpha   90.00
_cell.angle_beta   90.00
_cell.angle_gamma   90.00
#
_symmetry.space_group_name_H-M   'P 1'
#
loop_
_entity.id
_entity.type
_entity.pdbx_description
1 polymer ?
#
loop_
_entity_poly.entity_id
_entity_poly.type
_entity_poly.pdbx_seq_one_letter_code
_entity_poly.pdbx_strand_id
1 'polypeptide(L)'
;MRPSNQQQPIWAWVVLIGGALFLISALPGMLFIIFMPFWKADELSFFTMIFAAISLCILIVTAWGMKRAYNALRDYNRAKKAYELESLQEKKLLNNLSSETKKPIWPWIVIGLGALLVVSAGPGIIMLPIGPLFLAGMSTDSGTAPDYVPFLIIVIGYGLMAGYVILLIKAIKTLRAKK
;
A
#
# COMPACT_ATOMS: atom_id res chain seq x y z
N MET A 1 -9.64 -15.61 32.38
CA MET A 1 -9.69 -14.13 32.55
C MET A 1 -9.51 -13.50 31.17
N ARG A 2 -10.49 -12.71 30.70
CA ARG A 2 -10.37 -12.02 29.39
C ARG A 2 -9.19 -11.04 29.44
N PRO A 3 -8.31 -10.99 28.43
CA PRO A 3 -7.32 -9.92 28.32
C PRO A 3 -8.03 -8.64 27.89
N SER A 4 -8.78 -8.02 28.80
CA SER A 4 -9.64 -6.85 28.53
C SER A 4 -8.86 -5.55 28.39
N ASN A 5 -7.52 -5.59 28.41
CA ASN A 5 -6.69 -4.39 28.37
C ASN A 5 -5.56 -4.42 27.34
N GLN A 6 -5.55 -5.40 26.42
CA GLN A 6 -4.62 -5.38 25.30
C GLN A 6 -5.18 -4.43 24.23
N GLN A 7 -4.88 -3.13 24.39
CA GLN A 7 -5.20 -2.09 23.42
C GLN A 7 -4.79 -2.55 22.02
N GLN A 8 -5.71 -2.41 21.07
CA GLN A 8 -5.44 -2.79 19.68
C GLN A 8 -4.19 -2.04 19.18
N PRO A 9 -3.26 -2.71 18.50
CA PRO A 9 -2.02 -2.10 18.04
C PRO A 9 -2.26 -1.24 16.78
N ILE A 10 -3.22 -0.30 16.86
CA ILE A 10 -3.60 0.61 15.78
C ILE A 10 -2.39 1.43 15.34
N TRP A 11 -1.60 1.90 16.31
CA TRP A 11 -0.35 2.62 16.06
C TRP A 11 0.69 1.80 15.31
N ALA A 12 0.80 0.49 15.60
CA ALA A 12 1.75 -0.37 14.88
C ALA A 12 1.35 -0.52 13.40
N TRP A 13 0.05 -0.61 13.11
CA TRP A 13 -0.46 -0.62 11.74
C TRP A 13 -0.22 0.70 11.01
N VAL A 14 -0.48 1.83 11.67
CA VAL A 14 -0.22 3.17 11.08
C VAL A 14 1.26 3.33 10.75
N VAL A 15 2.15 2.94 11.67
CA VAL A 15 3.61 3.02 11.46
C VAL A 15 4.06 2.07 10.33
N LEU A 16 3.49 0.87 10.23
CA LEU A 16 3.82 -0.07 9.15
C LEU A 16 3.36 0.42 7.79
N ILE A 17 2.09 0.85 7.67
CA ILE A 17 1.54 1.32 6.39
C ILE A 17 2.20 2.64 5.97
N GLY A 18 2.32 3.59 6.90
CA GLY A 18 2.95 4.88 6.66
C GLY A 18 4.44 4.74 6.33
N GLY A 19 5.17 3.92 7.10
CA GLY A 19 6.58 3.64 6.86
C GLY A 19 6.84 2.92 5.52
N ALA A 20 5.96 1.98 5.14
CA ALA A 20 6.06 1.30 3.85
C ALA A 20 5.78 2.24 2.67
N LEU A 21 4.75 3.08 2.75
CA LEU A 21 4.46 4.10 1.73
C LEU A 21 5.60 5.11 1.60
N PHE A 22 6.14 5.57 2.73
CA PHE A 22 7.29 6.46 2.76
C PHE A 22 8.51 5.82 2.09
N LEU A 23 8.83 4.55 2.42
CA LEU A 23 9.92 3.84 1.76
C LEU A 23 9.70 3.71 0.25
N ILE A 24 8.51 3.29 -0.20
CA ILE A 24 8.26 3.11 -1.65
C ILE A 24 8.49 4.42 -2.41
N SER A 25 8.05 5.55 -1.85
CA SER A 25 8.20 6.86 -2.47
C SER A 25 9.62 7.40 -2.41
N ALA A 26 10.28 7.31 -1.24
CA ALA A 26 11.54 8.00 -0.99
C ALA A 26 12.79 7.14 -1.24
N LEU A 27 12.66 5.81 -1.27
CA LEU A 27 13.80 4.88 -1.45
C LEU A 27 14.53 5.06 -2.78
N PRO A 28 13.88 5.26 -3.95
CA PRO A 28 14.59 5.50 -5.20
C PRO A 28 15.49 6.74 -5.14
N GLY A 29 14.98 7.84 -4.58
CA GLY A 29 15.73 9.09 -4.43
C GLY A 29 16.88 8.96 -3.43
N MET A 30 16.64 8.30 -2.28
CA MET A 30 17.68 8.06 -1.29
C MET A 30 18.78 7.14 -1.82
N LEU A 31 18.43 6.08 -2.56
CA LEU A 31 19.42 5.22 -3.22
C LEU A 31 20.23 6.00 -4.25
N PHE A 32 19.59 6.84 -5.05
CA PHE A 32 20.29 7.68 -6.02
C PHE A 32 21.33 8.58 -5.34
N ILE A 33 20.96 9.27 -4.25
CA ILE A 33 21.87 10.13 -3.49
C ILE A 33 23.02 9.31 -2.87
N ILE A 34 22.74 8.11 -2.36
CA ILE A 34 23.77 7.24 -1.74
C ILE A 34 24.74 6.67 -2.78
N PHE A 35 24.27 6.35 -3.99
CA PHE A 35 25.10 5.77 -5.06
C PHE A 35 25.77 6.81 -5.97
N MET A 36 25.29 8.06 -5.97
CA MET A 36 25.87 9.17 -6.74
C MET A 36 27.39 9.34 -6.53
N PRO A 37 27.96 9.23 -5.31
CA PRO A 37 29.40 9.29 -5.08
C PRO A 37 30.22 8.28 -5.88
N PHE A 38 29.66 7.11 -6.17
CA PHE A 38 30.35 6.07 -6.92
C PHE A 38 30.35 6.31 -8.43
N TRP A 39 29.42 7.11 -8.94
CA TRP A 39 29.28 7.38 -10.37
C TRP A 39 29.94 8.69 -10.80
N LYS A 40 30.03 9.66 -9.89
CA LYS A 40 30.59 10.99 -10.15
C LYS A 40 31.43 11.46 -8.96
N ALA A 41 32.54 10.77 -8.72
CA ALA A 41 33.44 11.09 -7.60
C ALA A 41 34.00 12.53 -7.68
N ASP A 42 34.17 13.06 -8.89
CA ASP A 42 34.76 14.39 -9.11
C ASP A 42 33.79 15.56 -8.79
N GLU A 43 32.48 15.29 -8.68
CA GLU A 43 31.44 16.29 -8.36
C GLU A 43 31.04 16.25 -6.87
N LEU A 44 31.82 15.57 -6.02
CA LEU A 44 31.52 15.43 -4.60
C LEU A 44 31.73 16.74 -3.82
N SER A 45 30.66 17.51 -3.70
CA SER A 45 30.58 18.63 -2.76
C SER A 45 30.41 18.15 -1.31
N PHE A 46 30.94 18.89 -0.35
CA PHE A 46 30.70 18.66 1.08
C PHE A 46 29.20 18.51 1.41
N PHE A 47 28.33 19.23 0.70
CA PHE A 47 26.89 19.15 0.88
C PHE A 47 26.29 17.79 0.47
N THR A 48 26.78 17.16 -0.60
CA THR A 48 26.25 15.86 -1.04
C THR A 48 26.56 14.76 -0.04
N MET A 49 27.73 14.81 0.61
CA MET A 49 28.06 13.91 1.73
C MET A 49 27.11 14.06 2.92
N ILE A 50 26.76 15.30 3.30
CA ILE A 50 25.79 15.55 4.37
C ILE A 50 24.42 14.99 4.00
N PHE A 51 23.93 15.24 2.79
CA PHE A 51 22.63 14.74 2.34
C PHE A 51 22.58 13.21 2.26
N ALA A 52 23.68 12.57 1.84
CA ALA A 52 23.79 11.12 1.84
C ALA A 52 23.75 10.56 3.28
N ALA A 53 24.48 11.18 4.21
CA ALA A 53 24.47 10.78 5.62
C ALA A 53 23.08 10.92 6.26
N ILE A 54 22.39 12.04 6.03
CA ILE A 54 21.02 12.26 6.50
C ILE A 54 20.07 11.21 5.92
N SER A 55 20.16 10.96 4.61
CA SER A 55 19.33 9.95 3.92
C SER A 55 19.53 8.56 4.51
N LEU A 56 20.78 8.19 4.79
CA LEU A 56 21.12 6.90 5.40
C LEU A 56 20.60 6.80 6.84
N CYS A 57 20.71 7.86 7.64
CA CYS A 57 20.13 7.93 8.99
C CYS A 57 18.61 7.76 8.96
N ILE A 58 17.92 8.43 8.03
CA ILE A 58 16.47 8.30 7.87
C ILE A 58 16.10 6.84 7.56
N LEU A 59 16.77 6.21 6.58
CA LEU A 59 16.52 4.80 6.24
C LEU A 59 16.69 3.86 7.44
N ILE A 60 17.75 4.05 8.23
CA ILE A 60 18.01 3.22 9.42
C ILE A 60 16.88 3.41 10.45
N VAL A 61 16.50 4.65 10.74
CA VAL A 61 15.44 4.96 11.72
C VAL A 61 14.09 4.41 11.26
N THR A 62 13.73 4.59 9.98
CA THR A 62 12.49 4.06 9.41
C THR A 62 12.47 2.53 9.45
N ALA A 63 13.56 1.87 9.03
CA ALA A 63 13.66 0.41 9.06
C ALA A 63 13.57 -0.15 10.49
N TRP A 64 14.24 0.51 11.45
CA TRP A 64 14.17 0.15 12.86
C TRP A 64 12.75 0.33 13.44
N GLY A 65 12.10 1.45 13.12
CA GLY A 65 10.72 1.72 13.53
C GLY A 65 9.73 0.69 12.99
N MET A 66 9.84 0.33 11.71
CA MET A 66 9.01 -0.73 11.11
C MET A 66 9.30 -2.10 11.70
N LYS A 67 10.56 -2.46 11.96
CA LYS A 67 10.92 -3.73 12.62
C LYS A 67 10.27 -3.83 14.01
N ARG A 68 10.29 -2.73 14.78
CA ARG A 68 9.65 -2.66 16.10
C ARG A 68 8.13 -2.78 16.01
N ALA A 69 7.50 -2.06 15.08
CA ALA A 69 6.05 -2.14 14.85
C ALA A 69 5.61 -3.54 14.41
N TYR A 70 6.37 -4.18 13.52
CA TYR A 70 6.11 -5.54 13.08
C TYR A 70 6.19 -6.55 14.22
N ASN A 71 7.20 -6.45 15.08
CA ASN A 71 7.33 -7.31 16.25
C ASN A 71 6.14 -7.15 17.21
N ALA A 72 5.73 -5.91 17.50
CA ALA A 72 4.55 -5.64 18.34
C ALA A 72 3.28 -6.26 17.73
N LEU A 73 3.11 -6.18 16.41
CA LEU A 73 1.99 -6.79 15.71
C LEU A 73 2.04 -8.33 15.74
N ARG A 74 3.24 -8.90 15.59
CA ARG A 74 3.46 -10.35 15.66
C ARG A 74 3.11 -10.89 17.03
N ASP A 75 3.54 -10.21 18.09
CA ASP A 75 3.28 -10.63 19.46
C ASP A 75 1.79 -10.49 19.82
N TYR A 76 1.14 -9.41 19.36
CA TYR A 76 -0.32 -9.28 19.47
C TYR A 76 -1.06 -10.41 18.72
N ASN A 77 -0.66 -10.73 17.49
CA ASN A 77 -1.28 -11.81 16.72
C ASN A 77 -1.04 -13.19 17.34
N ARG A 78 0.10 -13.42 17.98
CA ARG A 78 0.38 -14.65 18.74
C ARG A 78 -0.54 -14.76 19.96
N ALA A 79 -0.65 -13.70 20.76
CA ALA A 79 -1.54 -13.66 21.92
C ALA A 79 -3.01 -13.83 21.51
N LYS A 80 -3.41 -13.15 20.43
CA LYS A 80 -4.75 -13.27 19.85
C LYS A 80 -5.03 -14.68 19.35
N LYS A 81 -4.08 -15.34 18.66
CA LYS A 81 -4.24 -16.73 18.20
C LYS A 81 -4.34 -17.73 19.35
N ALA A 82 -3.56 -17.54 20.42
CA ALA A 82 -3.65 -18.41 21.60
C ALA A 82 -5.05 -18.32 22.25
N TYR A 83 -5.56 -17.10 22.41
CA TYR A 83 -6.92 -16.86 22.91
C TYR A 83 -8.01 -17.34 21.94
N GLU A 84 -7.81 -17.14 20.63
CA GLU A 84 -8.74 -17.62 19.60
C GLU A 84 -8.76 -19.15 19.57
N LEU A 85 -7.65 -19.84 19.88
CA LEU A 85 -7.59 -21.30 19.95
C LEU A 85 -8.34 -21.84 21.18
N GLU A 86 -8.15 -21.25 22.36
CA GLU A 86 -8.93 -21.59 23.58
C GLU A 86 -10.43 -21.33 23.36
N SER A 87 -10.78 -20.15 22.83
CA SER A 87 -12.18 -19.80 22.55
C SER A 87 -12.76 -20.57 21.36
N LEU A 88 -11.95 -21.05 20.41
CA LEU A 88 -12.38 -21.97 19.36
C LEU A 88 -12.63 -23.37 19.90
N GLN A 89 -11.90 -23.83 20.91
CA GLN A 89 -12.14 -25.11 21.56
C GLN A 89 -13.45 -25.07 22.36
N GLU A 90 -13.71 -23.95 23.04
CA GLU A 90 -14.99 -23.65 23.71
C GLU A 90 -16.14 -23.45 22.69
N LYS A 91 -15.88 -22.74 21.58
CA LYS A 91 -16.83 -22.59 20.47
C LYS A 91 -17.02 -23.84 19.64
N LYS A 92 -16.08 -24.79 19.54
CA LYS A 92 -16.30 -26.05 18.80
C LYS A 92 -17.31 -26.91 19.55
N LEU A 93 -17.31 -26.82 20.87
CA LEU A 93 -18.32 -27.39 21.75
C LEU A 93 -19.69 -26.71 21.56
N LEU A 94 -19.72 -25.39 21.32
CA LEU A 94 -20.94 -24.60 21.10
C LEU A 94 -21.44 -24.55 19.62
N ASN A 95 -20.56 -24.73 18.63
CA ASN A 95 -20.83 -24.59 17.19
C ASN A 95 -21.28 -25.90 16.53
N ASN A 96 -21.34 -27.02 17.26
CA ASN A 96 -22.26 -28.11 16.86
C ASN A 96 -23.73 -27.64 16.85
N LEU A 97 -24.04 -26.43 17.35
CA LEU A 97 -25.38 -25.85 17.36
C LEU A 97 -25.59 -24.62 16.45
N SER A 98 -24.56 -24.00 15.86
CA SER A 98 -24.79 -22.82 15.00
C SER A 98 -23.67 -22.56 13.99
N SER A 99 -23.99 -22.76 12.71
CA SER A 99 -23.14 -22.42 11.58
C SER A 99 -23.33 -20.94 11.21
N GLU A 100 -22.60 -20.03 11.84
CA GLU A 100 -22.57 -18.65 11.38
C GLU A 100 -21.55 -18.44 10.25
N THR A 101 -22.08 -18.15 9.07
CA THR A 101 -21.34 -17.88 7.83
C THR A 101 -20.61 -16.53 7.91
N LYS A 102 -19.30 -16.53 8.18
CA LYS A 102 -18.46 -15.31 8.20
C LYS A 102 -18.61 -14.48 6.90
N LYS A 103 -18.78 -13.16 7.04
CA LYS A 103 -18.92 -12.21 5.92
C LYS A 103 -17.54 -11.91 5.29
N PRO A 104 -17.43 -11.87 3.95
CA PRO A 104 -16.18 -11.54 3.27
C PRO A 104 -15.89 -10.04 3.42
N ILE A 105 -14.71 -9.71 3.96
CA ILE A 105 -14.27 -8.34 4.24
C ILE A 105 -13.64 -7.71 2.98
N TRP A 106 -13.08 -8.53 2.09
CA TRP A 106 -12.36 -8.11 0.89
C TRP A 106 -13.14 -7.15 -0.04
N PRO A 107 -14.44 -7.36 -0.33
CA PRO A 107 -15.22 -6.44 -1.17
C PRO A 107 -15.28 -5.02 -0.61
N TRP A 108 -15.36 -4.88 0.71
CA TRP A 108 -15.44 -3.58 1.38
C TRP A 108 -14.13 -2.81 1.30
N ILE A 109 -12.99 -3.50 1.32
CA ILE A 109 -11.67 -2.88 1.15
C ILE A 109 -11.54 -2.32 -0.28
N VAL A 110 -11.91 -3.10 -1.29
CA VAL A 110 -11.83 -2.68 -2.70
C VAL A 110 -12.74 -1.48 -2.97
N ILE A 111 -13.97 -1.51 -2.47
CA ILE A 111 -14.92 -0.41 -2.63
C ILE A 111 -14.47 0.83 -1.86
N GLY A 112 -13.99 0.66 -0.62
CA GLY A 112 -13.51 1.77 0.22
C GLY A 112 -12.31 2.49 -0.36
N LEU A 113 -11.32 1.74 -0.87
CA LEU A 113 -10.15 2.33 -1.52
C LEU A 113 -10.53 3.09 -2.80
N GLY A 114 -11.45 2.50 -3.57
CA GLY A 114 -12.01 3.10 -4.77
C GLY A 114 -12.76 4.40 -4.50
N ALA A 115 -13.66 4.40 -3.51
CA ALA A 115 -14.39 5.58 -3.10
C ALA A 115 -13.47 6.68 -2.57
N LEU A 116 -12.42 6.32 -1.83
CA LEU A 116 -11.43 7.28 -1.34
C LEU A 116 -10.69 7.95 -2.48
N LEU A 117 -10.24 7.18 -3.48
CA LEU A 117 -9.62 7.74 -4.69
C LEU A 117 -10.57 8.67 -5.43
N VAL A 118 -11.83 8.27 -5.60
CA VAL A 118 -12.86 9.08 -6.26
C VAL A 118 -13.07 10.41 -5.55
N VAL A 119 -13.21 10.38 -4.22
CA VAL A 119 -13.43 11.58 -3.40
C VAL A 119 -12.20 12.49 -3.40
N SER A 120 -10.99 11.91 -3.36
CA SER A 120 -9.74 12.68 -3.38
C SER A 120 -9.45 13.35 -4.73
N ALA A 121 -9.86 12.71 -5.85
CA ALA A 121 -9.68 13.25 -7.19
C ALA A 121 -10.69 14.37 -7.51
N GLY A 122 -11.82 14.44 -6.78
CA GLY A 122 -12.83 15.48 -6.95
C GLY A 122 -13.39 15.53 -8.39
N PRO A 123 -13.61 16.74 -8.96
CA PRO A 123 -14.06 16.89 -10.35
C PRO A 123 -13.08 16.31 -11.38
N GLY A 124 -11.80 16.18 -11.01
CA GLY A 124 -10.74 15.61 -11.85
C GLY A 124 -10.94 14.14 -12.20
N ILE A 125 -11.91 13.46 -11.56
CA ILE A 125 -12.23 12.08 -11.92
C ILE A 125 -12.76 11.92 -13.34
N ILE A 126 -13.38 12.97 -13.88
CA ILE A 126 -13.85 12.99 -15.26
C ILE A 126 -12.65 12.91 -16.23
N MET A 127 -11.47 13.35 -15.79
CA MET A 127 -10.24 13.21 -16.56
C MET A 127 -9.60 11.83 -16.45
N LEU A 128 -9.95 10.95 -15.52
CA LEU A 128 -9.34 9.60 -15.44
C LEU A 128 -9.39 8.80 -16.77
N PRO A 129 -10.52 8.73 -17.50
CA PRO A 129 -10.56 8.02 -18.79
C PRO A 129 -9.79 8.73 -19.92
N ILE A 130 -9.59 10.05 -19.79
CA ILE A 130 -8.96 10.91 -20.81
C ILE A 130 -7.45 11.09 -20.52
N GLY A 131 -7.04 10.93 -19.26
CA GLY A 131 -5.69 11.19 -18.75
C GLY A 131 -4.60 10.39 -19.45
N PRO A 132 -4.75 9.06 -19.64
CA PRO A 132 -3.75 8.27 -20.38
C PRO A 132 -3.54 8.77 -21.82
N LEU A 133 -4.61 9.20 -22.49
CA LEU A 133 -4.56 9.81 -23.84
C LEU A 133 -3.84 11.16 -23.82
N PHE A 134 -4.16 12.01 -22.84
CA PHE A 134 -3.51 13.31 -22.67
C PHE A 134 -2.01 13.17 -22.37
N LEU A 135 -1.66 12.27 -21.44
CA LEU A 135 -0.27 12.01 -21.08
C LEU A 135 0.53 11.42 -22.25
N ALA A 136 -0.10 10.55 -23.06
CA ALA A 136 0.51 10.03 -24.28
C ALA A 136 0.76 11.17 -25.29
N GLY A 137 -0.21 12.07 -25.51
CA GLY A 137 -0.04 13.23 -26.40
C GLY A 137 1.02 14.22 -25.93
N MET A 138 1.11 14.48 -24.62
CA MET A 138 2.17 15.33 -24.06
C MET A 138 3.55 14.67 -24.18
N SER A 139 3.62 13.34 -24.09
CA SER A 139 4.89 12.63 -24.27
C SER A 139 5.43 12.74 -25.70
N THR A 140 4.57 12.77 -26.72
CA THR A 140 4.97 12.95 -28.12
C THR A 140 5.45 14.37 -28.45
N ASP A 141 4.98 15.38 -27.72
CA ASP A 141 5.34 16.79 -27.98
C ASP A 141 6.74 17.15 -27.45
N SER A 142 7.30 16.31 -26.57
CA SER A 142 8.61 16.56 -25.95
C SER A 142 9.82 16.38 -26.89
N GLY A 143 9.62 15.82 -28.08
CA GLY A 143 10.65 15.56 -29.11
C GLY A 143 11.82 14.64 -28.69
N THR A 144 11.84 14.23 -27.42
CA THR A 144 12.93 13.50 -26.76
C THR A 144 12.47 12.17 -26.16
N ALA A 145 11.15 11.95 -26.10
CA ALA A 145 10.57 10.69 -25.66
C ALA A 145 10.73 9.60 -26.75
N PRO A 146 11.18 8.40 -26.40
CA PRO A 146 11.20 7.26 -27.32
C PRO A 146 9.80 6.90 -27.85
N ASP A 147 9.70 6.44 -29.09
CA ASP A 147 8.45 6.12 -29.79
C ASP A 147 7.54 5.12 -29.07
N TYR A 148 8.10 4.27 -28.20
CA TYR A 148 7.32 3.29 -27.42
C TYR A 148 6.67 3.87 -26.16
N VAL A 149 7.10 5.04 -25.69
CA VAL A 149 6.61 5.64 -24.43
C VAL A 149 5.12 6.00 -24.49
N PRO A 150 4.60 6.66 -25.53
CA PRO A 150 3.16 6.95 -25.64
C PRO A 150 2.31 5.68 -25.63
N PHE A 151 2.77 4.64 -26.33
CA PHE A 151 2.10 3.33 -26.35
C PHE A 151 2.09 2.69 -24.95
N LEU A 152 3.20 2.76 -24.22
CA LEU A 152 3.32 2.21 -22.87
C LEU A 152 2.40 2.94 -21.88
N ILE A 153 2.27 4.26 -21.98
CA ILE A 153 1.34 5.07 -21.16
C ILE A 153 -0.11 4.63 -21.40
N ILE A 154 -0.51 4.43 -22.66
CA ILE A 154 -1.86 3.99 -23.02
C ILE A 154 -2.13 2.58 -22.48
N VAL A 155 -1.22 1.64 -22.71
CA VAL A 155 -1.37 0.23 -22.27
C VAL A 155 -1.45 0.14 -20.75
N ILE A 156 -0.58 0.84 -20.01
CA ILE A 156 -0.59 0.81 -18.54
C ILE A 156 -1.81 1.55 -18.00
N GLY A 157 -2.13 2.73 -18.52
CA GLY A 157 -3.25 3.55 -18.05
C GLY A 157 -4.59 2.83 -18.21
N TYR A 158 -4.90 2.35 -19.42
CA TYR A 158 -6.12 1.60 -19.66
C TYR A 158 -6.09 0.20 -19.04
N GLY A 159 -4.93 -0.45 -18.96
CA GLY A 159 -4.76 -1.73 -18.28
C GLY A 159 -5.11 -1.65 -16.79
N LEU A 160 -4.65 -0.60 -16.10
CA LEU A 160 -4.99 -0.34 -14.69
C LEU A 160 -6.48 -0.03 -14.52
N MET A 161 -7.08 0.79 -15.39
CA MET A 161 -8.52 1.06 -15.36
C MET A 161 -9.33 -0.23 -15.56
N ALA A 162 -8.99 -1.04 -16.57
CA ALA A 162 -9.66 -2.30 -16.84
C ALA A 162 -9.52 -3.28 -15.66
N GLY A 163 -8.32 -3.41 -15.09
CA GLY A 163 -8.07 -4.25 -13.92
C GLY A 163 -8.89 -3.82 -12.70
N TYR A 164 -8.97 -2.52 -12.44
CA TYR A 164 -9.79 -1.98 -11.36
C TYR A 164 -11.29 -2.24 -11.57
N VAL A 165 -11.81 -2.02 -12.78
CA VAL A 165 -13.22 -2.31 -13.12
C VAL A 165 -13.55 -3.79 -12.91
N ILE A 166 -12.65 -4.70 -13.31
CA ILE A 166 -12.83 -6.15 -13.09
C ILE A 166 -12.89 -6.49 -11.59
N LEU A 167 -11.99 -5.92 -10.78
CA LEU A 167 -11.99 -6.11 -9.32
C LEU A 167 -13.26 -5.58 -8.67
N LEU A 168 -13.75 -4.42 -9.13
CA LEU A 168 -14.98 -3.82 -8.64
C LEU A 168 -16.21 -4.66 -8.99
N ILE A 169 -16.31 -5.16 -10.23
CA ILE A 169 -17.37 -6.09 -10.63
C ILE A 169 -17.34 -7.37 -9.79
N LYS A 170 -16.15 -7.94 -9.55
CA LYS A 170 -15.98 -9.11 -8.67
C LYS A 170 -16.45 -8.81 -7.25
N ALA A 171 -16.03 -7.69 -6.67
CA ALA A 171 -16.44 -7.27 -5.33
C ALA A 171 -17.96 -7.15 -5.21
N ILE A 172 -18.62 -6.50 -6.19
CA ILE A 172 -20.08 -6.36 -6.23
C ILE A 172 -20.77 -7.73 -6.38
N LYS A 173 -20.29 -8.59 -7.29
CA LYS A 173 -20.85 -9.94 -7.47
C LYS A 173 -20.74 -10.78 -6.19
N THR A 174 -19.61 -10.73 -5.49
CA THR A 174 -19.42 -11.43 -4.21
C THR A 174 -20.34 -10.91 -3.11
N LEU A 175 -20.62 -9.60 -3.09
CA LEU A 175 -21.60 -9.03 -2.16
C LEU A 175 -23.04 -9.42 -2.53
N ARG A 176 -23.39 -9.49 -3.81
CA ARG A 176 -24.73 -9.86 -4.29
C ARG A 176 -25.04 -11.34 -4.11
N ALA A 177 -24.08 -12.23 -4.35
CA ALA A 177 -24.24 -13.68 -4.20
C ALA A 177 -24.42 -14.14 -2.73
N LYS A 178 -24.34 -13.22 -1.78
CA LYS A 178 -24.50 -13.46 -0.34
C LYS A 178 -25.80 -12.93 0.25
N LYS A 179 -26.67 -12.33 -0.57
CA LYS A 179 -28.09 -12.12 -0.28
C LYS A 179 -28.86 -13.32 -0.80
#